data_AF-A0A2T7NA50-F1
#
_entry.id   AF-A0A2T7NA50-F1
#
_cell.length_a   1.000
_cell.length_b   1.000
_cell.length_c   1.000
_cell.angle_alpha   90.00
_cell.angle_beta   90.00
_cell.angle_gamma   90.00
#
_symmetry.space_group_name_H-M   'P 1'
#
loop_
_entity.id
_entity.type
_entity.pdbx_description
1 polymer ?
#
loop_
_entity_poly.entity_id
_entity_poly.type
_entity_poly.pdbx_seq_one_letter_code
_entity_poly.pdbx_strand_id
1 'polypeptide(L)'
;MRLQTKSYLSIEELSERINPVIRGWINYYGHFRKFEMYTVLSRLNKALVQWVRNKYKKRRGRTKAGKWLEALARREPHLFVHWTMGIFYSAG
;
A
#
# COMPACT_ATOMS: atom_id res chain seq x y z
N MET A 1 -6.46 9.00 -4.89
CA MET A 1 -5.15 8.94 -5.57
C MET A 1 -5.11 7.77 -6.55
N ARG A 2 -4.97 8.02 -7.85
CA ARG A 2 -4.92 6.95 -8.87
C ARG A 2 -3.50 6.38 -8.96
N LEU A 3 -3.21 5.34 -8.18
CA LEU A 3 -1.93 4.60 -8.25
C LEU A 3 -1.83 3.75 -9.52
N GLN A 4 -2.97 3.31 -10.04
CA GLN A 4 -3.10 2.41 -11.18
C GLN A 4 -2.45 2.89 -12.49
N THR A 5 -2.19 4.19 -12.65
CA THR A 5 -1.58 4.79 -13.84
C THR A 5 -0.05 4.98 -13.74
N LYS A 6 0.54 4.64 -12.59
CA LYS A 6 1.99 4.82 -12.33
C LYS A 6 2.77 3.51 -12.43
N SER A 7 2.39 2.61 -13.34
CA SER A 7 3.08 1.31 -13.53
C SER A 7 4.55 1.45 -13.96
N TYR A 8 4.93 2.61 -14.53
CA TYR A 8 6.30 2.94 -14.92
C TYR A 8 7.23 3.17 -13.71
N LEU A 9 6.71 3.64 -12.57
CA LEU A 9 7.52 3.85 -11.36
C LEU A 9 7.89 2.50 -10.73
N SER A 10 9.08 2.41 -10.15
CA SER A 10 9.49 1.36 -9.20
C SER A 10 8.64 1.38 -7.92
N ILE A 11 8.72 0.34 -7.09
CA ILE A 11 7.94 0.33 -5.84
C ILE A 11 8.53 1.35 -4.84
N GLU A 12 9.84 1.55 -4.92
CA GLU A 12 10.65 2.49 -4.15
C GLU A 12 10.23 3.93 -4.47
N GLU A 13 10.26 4.34 -5.74
CA GLU A 13 9.81 5.68 -6.16
C GLU A 13 8.32 5.92 -5.85
N LEU A 14 7.50 4.87 -5.99
CA LEU A 14 6.10 4.94 -5.62
C LEU A 14 5.98 5.22 -4.12
N SER A 15 6.78 4.54 -3.30
CA SER A 15 6.76 4.68 -1.86
C SER A 15 7.21 6.06 -1.39
N GLU A 16 8.29 6.60 -1.96
CA GLU A 16 8.82 7.94 -1.65
C GLU A 16 7.78 9.03 -1.89
N ARG A 17 7.01 8.93 -2.98
CA ARG A 17 5.96 9.91 -3.32
C ARG A 17 4.75 9.83 -2.41
N ILE A 18 4.48 8.66 -1.83
CA ILE A 18 3.24 8.40 -1.08
C ILE A 18 3.46 8.53 0.42
N ASN A 19 4.63 8.16 0.92
CA ASN A 19 4.98 8.19 2.33
C ASN A 19 4.71 9.53 3.02
N PRO A 20 5.02 10.70 2.44
CA PRO A 20 4.68 11.99 3.04
C PRO A 20 3.16 12.16 3.26
N VAL A 21 2.34 11.70 2.31
CA VAL A 21 0.88 11.77 2.40
C VAL A 21 0.34 10.84 3.49
N ILE A 22 0.87 9.61 3.55
CA ILE A 22 0.51 8.65 4.61
C ILE A 22 0.88 9.20 5.99
N ARG A 23 2.08 9.79 6.13
CA ARG A 23 2.51 10.43 7.39
C ARG A 23 1.56 11.55 7.79
N GLY A 24 1.13 12.39 6.85
CA GLY A 24 0.12 13.42 7.10
C GLY A 24 -1.20 12.84 7.64
N TRP A 25 -1.69 11.75 7.04
CA TRP A 25 -2.91 11.07 7.52
C TRP A 25 -2.72 10.41 8.88
N ILE A 26 -1.58 9.78 9.15
CA ILE A 26 -1.27 9.20 10.46
C ILE A 26 -1.24 10.30 11.52
N ASN A 27 -0.59 11.43 11.25
CA ASN A 27 -0.49 12.54 12.18
C ASN A 27 -1.87 13.18 12.44
N TYR A 28 -2.71 13.30 11.41
CA TYR A 28 -4.04 13.89 11.52
C TYR A 28 -5.05 12.96 12.20
N TYR A 29 -5.12 11.68 11.81
CA TYR A 29 -6.13 10.73 12.29
C TYR A 29 -5.68 9.88 13.48
N GLY A 30 -4.37 9.76 13.74
CA GLY A 30 -3.80 8.78 14.67
C GLY A 30 -4.25 8.93 16.12
N HIS A 31 -4.60 10.15 16.55
CA HIS A 31 -5.03 10.41 17.92
C HIS A 31 -6.54 10.25 18.13
N PHE A 32 -7.35 10.64 17.15
CA PHE A 32 -8.79 10.80 17.34
C PHE A 32 -9.65 9.73 16.65
N ARG A 33 -9.19 9.16 15.53
CA ARG A 33 -10.04 8.31 14.67
C ARG A 33 -9.28 7.12 14.06
N LYS A 34 -8.84 6.20 14.94
CA LYS A 34 -8.09 4.98 14.55
C LYS A 34 -8.83 4.12 13.52
N PHE A 35 -10.15 3.99 13.62
CA PHE A 35 -10.95 3.19 12.68
C PHE A 35 -11.00 3.79 11.26
N GLU A 36 -11.16 5.12 11.17
CA GLU A 36 -11.13 5.81 9.88
C GLU A 36 -9.75 5.74 9.25
N MET A 37 -8.69 5.92 10.07
CA MET A 37 -7.30 5.75 9.64
C MET A 37 -7.07 4.35 9.03
N TYR A 38 -7.49 3.29 9.73
CA TYR A 38 -7.37 1.93 9.23
C TYR A 38 -8.12 1.72 7.91
N THR A 39 -9.32 2.30 7.78
CA THR A 39 -10.12 2.23 6.56
C THR A 39 -9.41 2.90 5.38
N VAL A 40 -8.81 4.07 5.59
CA VAL A 40 -8.05 4.80 4.56
C VAL A 40 -6.81 4.02 4.14
N LEU A 41 -6.04 3.50 5.10
CA LEU A 41 -4.83 2.71 4.83
C LEU A 41 -5.16 1.37 4.15
N SER A 42 -6.29 0.75 4.50
CA SER A 42 -6.79 -0.45 3.81
C SER A 42 -7.17 -0.17 2.35
N ARG A 43 -7.82 0.98 2.07
CA ARG A 43 -8.11 1.43 0.70
C ARG A 43 -6.82 1.69 -0.09
N LEU A 44 -5.79 2.25 0.55
CA LEU A 44 -4.46 2.43 -0.05
C LEU A 44 -3.83 1.08 -0.43
N ASN A 45 -3.87 0.09 0.47
CA ASN A 45 -3.37 -1.26 0.19
C ASN A 45 -4.11 -1.91 -1.00
N LYS A 46 -5.43 -1.73 -1.13
CA LYS A 46 -6.19 -2.19 -2.32
C LYS A 46 -5.71 -1.50 -3.61
N ALA A 47 -5.40 -0.21 -3.55
CA ALA A 47 -4.85 0.52 -4.69
C ALA A 47 -3.44 0.04 -5.06
N LEU A 48 -2.60 -0.31 -4.07
CA LEU A 48 -1.29 -0.93 -4.30
C LEU A 48 -1.43 -2.31 -4.95
N VAL A 49 -2.39 -3.14 -4.52
CA VAL A 49 -2.69 -4.41 -5.19
C VAL A 49 -3.07 -4.17 -6.66
N GLN A 50 -3.89 -3.16 -6.95
CA GLN A 50 -4.22 -2.84 -8.34
C GLN A 50 -3.00 -2.36 -9.15
N TRP A 51 -2.11 -1.59 -8.53
CA TRP A 51 -0.84 -1.20 -9.16
C TRP A 51 0.04 -2.42 -9.49
N VAL A 52 0.15 -3.39 -8.57
CA VAL A 52 0.89 -4.65 -8.81
C VAL A 52 0.32 -5.41 -10.00
N ARG A 53 -1.02 -5.50 -10.10
CA ARG A 53 -1.72 -6.15 -11.21
C ARG A 53 -1.42 -5.49 -12.55
N ASN A 54 -1.32 -4.16 -12.56
CA ASN A 54 -1.05 -3.39 -13.77
C ASN A 54 0.43 -3.46 -14.18
N LYS A 55 1.36 -3.42 -13.20
CA LYS A 55 2.81 -3.48 -13.45
C LYS A 55 3.29 -4.86 -13.87
N TYR A 56 2.84 -5.92 -13.19
CA TYR A 56 3.33 -7.27 -13.41
C TYR A 56 2.28 -8.14 -14.12
N LYS A 57 2.47 -8.39 -15.42
CA LYS A 57 1.57 -9.26 -16.23
C LYS A 57 1.31 -10.63 -15.57
N LYS A 58 2.35 -11.26 -14.99
CA LYS A 58 2.25 -12.55 -14.29
C LYS A 58 1.45 -12.51 -12.97
N ARG A 59 1.17 -11.31 -12.42
CA ARG A 59 0.45 -11.08 -11.16
C ARG A 59 -0.89 -10.36 -11.36
N ARG A 60 -1.50 -10.45 -12.56
CA ARG A 60 -2.81 -9.84 -12.85
C ARG A 60 -3.96 -10.35 -11.96
N GLY A 61 -3.85 -11.56 -11.41
CA GLY A 61 -4.85 -12.11 -10.48
C GLY A 61 -4.80 -11.38 -9.14
N ARG A 62 -5.97 -10.98 -8.61
CA ARG A 62 -6.08 -10.21 -7.35
C ARG A 62 -5.37 -10.90 -6.19
N THR A 63 -5.60 -12.20 -6.00
CA THR A 63 -4.98 -12.99 -4.92
C THR A 63 -3.46 -13.08 -5.11
N LYS A 64 -2.97 -13.28 -6.34
CA LYS A 64 -1.53 -13.33 -6.63
C LYS A 64 -0.84 -12.00 -6.36
N ALA A 65 -1.47 -10.89 -6.76
CA ALA A 65 -0.97 -9.55 -6.46
C ALA A 65 -0.99 -9.24 -4.95
N GLY A 66 -2.08 -9.62 -4.26
CA GLY A 66 -2.21 -9.50 -2.81
C GLY A 66 -1.11 -10.24 -2.07
N LYS A 67 -0.93 -11.54 -2.35
CA LYS A 67 0.13 -12.36 -1.74
C LYS A 67 1.53 -11.82 -2.02
N TRP A 68 1.77 -11.33 -3.24
CA TRP A 68 3.05 -10.70 -3.55
C TRP A 68 3.29 -9.42 -2.74
N LEU A 69 2.27 -8.57 -2.62
CA LEU A 69 2.38 -7.33 -1.86
C LEU A 69 2.57 -7.61 -0.37
N GLU A 70 1.87 -8.62 0.17
CA GLU A 70 2.04 -9.06 1.55
C GLU A 70 3.46 -9.59 1.81
N ALA A 71 3.97 -10.45 0.93
CA ALA A 71 5.35 -10.95 1.03
C ALA A 71 6.37 -9.81 0.97
N LEU A 72 6.15 -8.82 0.09
CA LEU A 72 6.99 -7.64 0.01
C LEU A 72 6.93 -6.80 1.30
N ALA A 73 5.73 -6.59 1.84
CA ALA A 73 5.54 -5.82 3.07
C ALA A 73 6.22 -6.46 4.28
N ARG A 74 6.28 -7.79 4.32
CA ARG A 74 7.02 -8.54 5.36
C ARG A 74 8.53 -8.46 5.17
N ARG A 75 9.01 -8.47 3.92
CA ARG A 75 10.44 -8.39 3.59
C ARG A 75 11.01 -7.00 3.79
N GLU A 76 10.28 -5.98 3.36
CA GLU A 76 10.70 -4.57 3.33
C GLU A 76 9.61 -3.68 3.93
N PRO A 77 9.35 -3.79 5.25
CA PRO A 77 8.29 -3.04 5.92
C PRO A 77 8.49 -1.52 5.88
N HIS A 78 9.72 -1.06 5.63
CA HIS A 78 10.06 0.36 5.56
C HIS A 78 9.68 1.04 4.24
N LEU A 79 9.33 0.28 3.19
CA LEU A 79 8.88 0.86 1.93
C LEU A 79 7.69 1.77 2.17
N PHE A 80 6.65 1.29 2.86
CA PHE A 80 5.50 2.13 3.20
C PHE A 80 5.38 2.31 4.71
N VAL A 81 5.21 3.55 5.15
CA VAL A 81 5.17 3.89 6.58
C VAL A 81 4.12 3.07 7.34
N HIS A 82 2.94 2.86 6.76
CA HIS A 82 1.87 2.09 7.43
C HIS A 82 2.13 0.58 7.50
N TRP A 83 3.07 0.04 6.71
CA TRP A 83 3.46 -1.38 6.83
C TRP A 83 4.25 -1.64 8.12
N THR A 84 5.05 -0.67 8.58
CA THR A 84 5.74 -0.76 9.89
C THR A 84 4.77 -0.85 11.06
N MET A 85 3.51 -0.42 10.87
CA MET A 85 2.43 -0.50 11.86
C MET A 85 1.66 -1.83 11.78
N GLY A 86 2.09 -2.77 10.94
CA GLY A 86 1.37 -4.02 10.69
C GLY A 86 0.13 -3.89 9.79
N ILE A 87 -0.07 -2.72 9.16
CA ILE A 87 -1.24 -2.47 8.30
C ILE A 87 -0.88 -2.79 6.85
N PHE A 88 -0.78 -4.07 6.53
CA PHE A 88 -0.56 -4.56 5.15
C PHE A 88 -1.82 -5.23 4.59
N TYR A 89 -1.82 -5.49 3.28
CA TYR A 89 -2.92 -6.22 2.65
C TYR A 89 -2.94 -7.66 3.15
N SER A 90 -4.03 -8.09 3.78
CA SER A 90 -4.29 -9.51 4.05
C SER A 90 -5.16 -10.06 2.92
N ALA A 91 -4.63 -11.04 2.19
CA ALA A 91 -5.40 -11.78 1.21
C ALA A 91 -6.29 -12.79 1.95
N GLY A 92 -7.54 -12.40 2.20
CA GLY A 92 -8.61 -13.37 2.47
C GLY A 92 -8.84 -14.30 1.28
#